data_AF-A0A511YIZ3-F1
#
_entry.id   AF-A0A511YIZ3-F1
#
_cell.length_a   1.000
_cell.length_b   1.000
_cell.length_c   1.000
_cell.angle_alpha   90.00
_cell.angle_beta   90.00
_cell.angle_gamma   90.00
#
_symmetry.space_group_name_H-M   'P 1'
#
loop_
_entity.id
_entity.type
_entity.pdbx_description
1 polymer ?
#
loop_
_entity_poly.entity_id
_entity_poly.type
_entity_poly.pdbx_seq_one_letter_code
_entity_poly.pdbx_strand_id
1 'polypeptide(L)'
;MCQSFGNIENTTLEEALSKKDFKKYWNITKDDIEICKDCEFRYICTDCRAFTEAALRSDQGLDISKPLKCGYNPYTNEWKEWSTNPLKKKAIQYYNL
;
A
#
# COMPACT_ATOMS: atom_id res chain seq x y z
N MET A 1 13.93 1.77 -3.03
CA MET A 1 14.58 2.79 -3.89
C MET A 1 13.60 3.94 -4.03
N CYS A 2 13.97 5.17 -3.69
CA CYS A 2 13.06 6.32 -3.81
C CYS A 2 12.76 6.58 -5.28
N GLN A 3 11.48 6.60 -5.64
CA GLN A 3 11.04 6.99 -6.98
C GLN A 3 10.99 8.52 -7.04
N SER A 4 11.66 9.12 -8.03
CA SER A 4 11.65 10.57 -8.25
C SER A 4 10.90 10.89 -9.53
N PHE A 5 10.05 11.91 -9.48
CA PHE A 5 9.28 12.42 -10.61
C PHE A 5 9.71 13.83 -11.03
N GLY A 6 10.88 14.30 -10.58
CA GLY A 6 11.44 15.61 -10.95
C GLY A 6 11.78 16.47 -9.74
N ASN A 7 12.21 17.70 -10.03
CA ASN A 7 12.48 18.75 -9.04
C ASN A 7 11.64 19.97 -9.42
N ILE A 8 10.99 20.61 -8.44
CA ILE A 8 10.11 21.76 -8.66
C ILE A 8 10.80 22.95 -9.37
N GLU A 9 12.12 23.08 -9.26
CA GLU A 9 12.92 24.10 -9.95
C GLU A 9 12.89 23.93 -11.48
N ASN A 10 12.77 22.69 -11.96
CA ASN A 10 12.99 22.33 -13.37
C ASN A 10 11.92 21.38 -13.93
N THR A 11 10.83 21.13 -13.21
CA THR A 11 9.77 20.21 -13.62
C THR A 11 8.43 20.78 -13.18
N THR A 12 7.60 21.13 -14.15
CA THR A 12 6.23 21.57 -13.93
C THR A 12 5.36 20.41 -13.44
N LEU A 13 4.19 20.73 -12.87
CA LEU A 13 3.22 19.71 -12.46
C LEU A 13 2.73 18.89 -13.65
N GLU A 14 2.52 19.50 -14.81
CA GLU A 14 2.09 18.81 -16.03
C GLU A 14 3.13 17.80 -16.51
N GLU A 15 4.41 18.18 -16.51
CA GLU A 15 5.52 17.29 -16.86
C GLU A 15 5.70 16.16 -15.84
N ALA A 16 5.49 16.42 -14.54
CA ALA A 16 5.51 15.37 -13.53
C ALA A 16 4.36 14.37 -13.76
N LEU A 17 3.15 14.87 -14.03
CA LEU A 17 1.93 14.08 -14.25
C LEU A 17 1.96 13.24 -15.53
N SER A 18 2.77 13.62 -16.53
CA SER A 18 2.93 12.87 -17.78
C SER A 18 3.90 11.68 -17.66
N LYS A 19 4.67 11.59 -16.57
CA LYS A 19 5.60 10.47 -16.34
C LYS A 19 4.81 9.17 -16.14
N LYS A 20 5.22 8.13 -16.87
CA LYS A 20 4.57 6.81 -16.95
C LYS A 20 4.09 6.26 -15.59
N ASP A 21 4.94 6.34 -14.57
CA ASP A 21 4.66 5.73 -13.27
C ASP A 21 4.04 6.70 -12.25
N PHE A 22 3.87 7.99 -12.57
CA PHE A 22 3.35 8.99 -11.63
C PHE A 22 1.96 8.60 -11.13
N LYS A 23 1.12 8.11 -12.03
CA LYS A 23 -0.26 7.70 -11.76
C LYS A 23 -0.39 6.19 -11.53
N LYS A 24 0.73 5.48 -11.33
CA LYS A 24 0.79 4.01 -11.24
C LYS A 24 -0.22 3.40 -10.26
N TYR A 25 -0.44 4.07 -9.12
CA TYR A 25 -1.35 3.59 -8.07
C TYR A 25 -2.71 4.29 -8.04
N TRP A 26 -3.00 5.26 -8.92
CA TRP A 26 -4.22 6.08 -8.79
C TRP A 26 -5.53 5.30 -8.88
N ASN A 27 -5.53 4.22 -9.66
CA ASN A 27 -6.73 3.42 -9.88
C ASN A 27 -6.78 2.17 -8.99
N ILE A 28 -5.83 1.98 -8.07
CA ILE A 28 -5.90 0.85 -7.14
C ILE A 28 -7.03 1.09 -6.15
N THR A 29 -7.96 0.16 -6.10
CA THR A 29 -9.08 0.20 -5.17
C THR A 29 -8.91 -0.86 -4.10
N LYS A 30 -9.77 -0.84 -3.08
CA LYS A 30 -9.79 -1.92 -2.08
C LYS A 30 -10.17 -3.27 -2.66
N ASP A 31 -10.79 -3.29 -3.84
CA ASP A 31 -11.19 -4.52 -4.53
C ASP A 31 -9.98 -5.22 -5.16
N ASP A 32 -8.88 -4.48 -5.37
CA ASP A 32 -7.61 -5.00 -5.88
C ASP A 32 -6.64 -5.42 -4.76
N ILE A 33 -6.94 -5.08 -3.49
CA ILE A 33 -6.05 -5.37 -2.35
C ILE A 33 -6.45 -6.70 -1.71
N GLU A 34 -5.50 -7.64 -1.67
CA GLU A 34 -5.71 -8.96 -1.07
C GLU A 34 -6.11 -8.84 0.40
N ILE A 35 -7.03 -9.71 0.83
CA ILE A 35 -7.75 -9.68 2.12
C ILE A 35 -8.68 -8.46 2.25
N CYS A 36 -8.28 -7.26 1.84
CA CYS A 36 -9.10 -6.05 1.96
C CYS A 36 -10.33 -6.05 1.04
N LYS A 37 -10.28 -6.72 -0.12
CA LYS A 37 -11.42 -6.87 -1.03
C LYS A 37 -12.61 -7.59 -0.40
N ASP A 38 -12.33 -8.47 0.56
CA ASP A 38 -13.31 -9.25 1.32
C ASP A 38 -13.67 -8.59 2.66
N CYS A 39 -13.04 -7.47 3.02
CA CYS A 39 -13.25 -6.80 4.29
C CYS A 39 -14.55 -6.00 4.30
N GLU A 40 -15.38 -6.21 5.32
CA GLU A 40 -16.63 -5.48 5.55
C GLU A 40 -16.40 -3.97 5.76
N PHE A 41 -15.20 -3.57 6.17
CA PHE A 41 -14.82 -2.16 6.34
C PHE A 41 -14.21 -1.54 5.08
N ARG A 42 -14.16 -2.23 3.94
CA ARG A 42 -13.42 -1.78 2.75
C ARG A 42 -13.78 -0.36 2.31
N TYR A 43 -15.06 0.01 2.34
CA TYR A 43 -15.53 1.30 1.84
C TYR A 43 -15.34 2.45 2.82
N ILE A 44 -15.09 2.17 4.10
CA ILE A 44 -14.81 3.21 5.12
C ILE A 44 -13.32 3.29 5.48
N CYS A 45 -12.53 2.28 5.08
CA CYS A 45 -11.11 2.20 5.40
C CYS A 45 -10.27 3.26 4.65
N THR A 46 -9.54 4.09 5.39
CA THR A 46 -8.67 5.16 4.86
C THR A 46 -7.24 4.71 4.51
N ASP A 47 -7.04 3.41 4.25
CA ASP A 47 -5.79 2.79 3.78
C ASP A 47 -4.48 3.62 3.81
N CYS A 48 -3.51 3.21 4.65
CA CYS A 48 -2.14 3.75 4.52
C CYS A 48 -1.31 2.92 3.52
N ARG A 49 -1.31 3.30 2.24
CA ARG A 49 -0.45 2.69 1.19
C ARG A 49 1.04 3.06 1.29
N ALA A 50 1.40 4.04 2.10
CA ALA A 50 2.80 4.39 2.34
C ALA A 50 3.57 3.25 3.04
N PHE A 51 2.87 2.48 3.88
CA PHE A 51 3.40 1.32 4.60
C PHE A 51 2.47 0.12 4.41
N THR A 52 2.83 -0.77 3.49
CA THR A 52 2.10 -2.02 3.22
C THR A 52 2.86 -3.20 3.84
N GLU A 53 2.28 -4.39 3.82
CA GLU A 53 3.05 -5.60 4.17
C GLU A 53 4.10 -5.98 3.11
N ALA A 54 4.09 -5.33 1.94
CA ALA A 54 5.04 -5.51 0.84
C ALA A 54 5.28 -6.99 0.45
N ALA A 55 4.26 -7.83 0.61
CA ALA A 55 4.33 -9.28 0.47
C ALA A 55 3.73 -9.80 -0.83
N LEU A 56 2.78 -9.06 -1.42
CA LEU A 56 1.99 -9.46 -2.58
C LEU A 56 2.07 -8.41 -3.68
N ARG A 57 2.19 -8.88 -4.92
CA ARG A 57 2.26 -8.05 -6.12
C ARG A 57 1.23 -8.54 -7.14
N SER A 58 0.56 -7.63 -7.83
CA SER A 58 -0.26 -7.96 -9.00
C SER A 58 0.60 -8.34 -10.19
N ASP A 59 -0.01 -8.85 -11.26
CA ASP A 59 0.66 -9.15 -12.54
C ASP A 59 1.34 -7.91 -13.16
N GLN A 60 0.85 -6.71 -12.81
CA GLN A 60 1.41 -5.42 -13.21
C GLN A 60 2.52 -4.92 -12.26
N GLY A 61 2.90 -5.71 -11.26
CA GLY A 61 3.91 -5.38 -10.26
C GLY A 61 3.46 -4.35 -9.22
N LEU A 62 2.15 -4.10 -9.08
CA LEU A 62 1.61 -3.21 -8.05
C LEU A 62 1.57 -3.94 -6.71
N ASP A 63 1.95 -3.25 -5.63
CA ASP A 63 1.72 -3.80 -4.29
C ASP A 63 0.23 -3.90 -4.03
N ILE A 64 -0.25 -5.13 -3.79
CA ILE A 64 -1.65 -5.45 -3.47
C ILE A 64 -1.77 -6.06 -2.06
N SER A 65 -0.74 -5.90 -1.23
CA SER A 65 -0.76 -6.31 0.17
C SER A 65 -1.62 -5.37 0.99
N LYS A 66 -2.21 -5.86 2.08
CA LYS A 66 -2.91 -5.00 3.05
C LYS A 66 -1.96 -4.01 3.76
N PRO A 67 -2.49 -2.98 4.44
CA PRO A 67 -1.67 -1.99 5.14
C PRO A 67 -0.92 -2.61 6.31
N LEU A 68 0.35 -2.25 6.50
CA LEU A 68 1.22 -2.82 7.54
C LEU A 68 0.61 -2.68 8.93
N LYS A 69 0.04 -1.50 9.21
CA LYS A 69 -0.53 -1.16 10.52
C LYS A 69 -1.95 -1.69 10.73
N CYS A 70 -2.55 -2.36 9.74
CA CYS A 70 -3.87 -2.97 9.89
C CYS A 70 -3.74 -4.34 10.58
N GLY A 71 -4.23 -4.40 11.82
CA GLY A 71 -4.28 -5.62 12.64
C GLY A 71 -5.47 -6.53 12.38
N TYR A 72 -6.44 -6.06 11.58
CA TYR A 72 -7.71 -6.75 11.38
C TYR A 72 -7.62 -7.95 10.45
N ASN A 73 -8.43 -8.97 10.73
CA ASN A 73 -8.67 -10.12 9.87
C ASN A 73 -10.19 -10.27 9.61
N PRO A 74 -10.67 -10.02 8.37
CA PRO A 74 -12.10 -10.08 8.04
C PRO A 74 -12.67 -11.51 8.01
N TYR A 75 -11.83 -12.55 8.01
CA TYR A 75 -12.31 -13.93 8.05
C TYR A 75 -12.55 -14.45 9.47
N THR A 76 -11.95 -13.80 10.48
CA THR A 76 -12.11 -14.17 11.90
C THR A 76 -12.77 -13.08 12.74
N ASN A 77 -12.93 -11.88 12.18
CA ASN A 77 -13.41 -10.68 12.85
C ASN A 77 -12.58 -10.29 14.09
N GLU A 78 -11.27 -10.58 14.05
CA GLU A 78 -10.36 -10.30 15.16
C GLU A 78 -9.41 -9.16 14.82
N TRP A 79 -9.17 -8.30 15.80
CA TRP A 79 -8.07 -7.34 15.78
C TRP A 79 -6.89 -7.90 16.56
N LYS A 80 -5.70 -7.88 15.94
CA LYS A 80 -4.43 -8.23 16.58
C LYS A 80 -3.47 -7.06 16.52
N GLU A 81 -2.64 -6.93 17.55
CA GLU A 81 -1.58 -5.93 17.54
C GLU A 81 -0.65 -6.18 16.35
N TRP A 82 -0.55 -5.19 15.46
CA TRP A 82 0.19 -5.37 14.21
C TRP A 82 1.70 -5.40 14.47
N SER A 83 2.18 -4.61 15.42
CA SER A 83 3.61 -4.47 15.70
C SER A 83 4.25 -5.75 16.24
N THR A 84 3.47 -6.63 16.86
CA THR A 84 3.94 -7.91 17.42
C THR A 84 3.82 -9.08 16.45
N ASN A 85 3.19 -8.88 15.29
CA ASN A 85 2.95 -9.96 14.34
C ASN A 85 4.27 -10.43 13.69
N PRO A 86 4.67 -11.71 13.86
CA PRO A 86 5.93 -12.22 13.30
C PRO A 86 6.04 -12.09 11.79
N LEU A 87 4.92 -12.16 11.06
CA LEU A 87 4.89 -12.06 9.59
C LEU A 87 5.19 -10.64 9.11
N LYS A 88 5.00 -9.63 9.97
CA LYS A 88 5.20 -8.21 9.64
C LYS A 88 6.63 -7.72 9.86
N LYS A 89 7.48 -8.53 10.51
CA LYS A 89 8.90 -8.17 10.79
C LYS A 89 9.67 -7.77 9.54
N LYS A 90 9.46 -8.48 8.43
CA LYS A 90 10.13 -8.17 7.15
C LYS A 90 9.76 -6.78 6.62
N ALA A 91 8.48 -6.42 6.69
CA ALA A 91 8.00 -5.12 6.24
C ALA A 91 8.49 -3.99 7.16
N ILE A 92 8.45 -4.19 8.48
CA ILE A 92 8.98 -3.22 9.47
C ILE A 92 10.46 -2.92 9.19
N GLN A 93 11.28 -3.96 9.00
CA GLN A 93 12.68 -3.81 8.61
C GLN A 93 12.85 -3.11 7.26
N TYR A 94 12.04 -3.48 6.26
CA TYR A 94 12.07 -2.86 4.93
C TYR A 94 11.83 -1.33 4.98
N TYR A 95 10.95 -0.89 5.88
CA TYR A 95 10.62 0.53 6.05
C TYR A 95 11.45 1.26 7.13
N ASN A 96 12.38 0.57 7.80
CA ASN A 96 13.14 1.10 8.94
C ASN A 96 12.26 1.68 10.06
N LEU A 97 11.22 0.94 10.43
CA LEU A 97 10.30 1.27 11.53
C LEU A 97 10.66 0.56 12.84
#